data_AF-A0A433EUY0-F1
#
_entry.id   AF-A0A433EUY0-F1
#
_cell.length_a   1.000
_cell.length_b   1.000
_cell.length_c   1.000
_cell.angle_alpha   90.00
_cell.angle_beta   90.00
_cell.angle_gamma   90.00
#
_symmetry.space_group_name_H-M   'P 1'
#
loop_
_entity.id
_entity.type
_entity.pdbx_description
1 polymer ?
#
loop_
_entity_poly.entity_id
_entity_poly.type
_entity_poly.pdbx_seq_one_letter_code
_entity_poly.pdbx_strand_id
1 'polypeptide(L)' 'MNISVNFIYIVLIVFSIAPTILSVFLARKQKRSMWIAGLVTFFLGLFTWIGSWIYLGVMNLMPPKHAASE' A
#
# COMPACT_ATOMS: atom_id res chain seq x y z
N MET A 1 -9.49 -26.93 -14.91
CA MET A 1 -9.71 -25.47 -14.89
C MET A 1 -8.42 -24.80 -15.37
N ASN A 2 -8.39 -24.31 -16.61
CA ASN A 2 -7.19 -23.73 -17.21
C ASN A 2 -7.16 -22.22 -16.89
N ILE A 3 -6.70 -21.88 -15.70
CA ILE A 3 -6.50 -20.48 -15.32
C ILE A 3 -5.30 -19.98 -16.10
N SER A 4 -5.55 -19.06 -17.04
CA SER A 4 -4.49 -18.38 -17.75
C SER A 4 -3.65 -17.57 -16.77
N VAL A 5 -2.32 -17.64 -16.89
CA VAL A 5 -1.39 -16.89 -16.05
C VAL A 5 -1.68 -15.38 -16.13
N ASN A 6 -2.16 -14.89 -17.28
CA ASN A 6 -2.61 -13.51 -17.46
C ASN A 6 -3.76 -13.14 -16.52
N PHE A 7 -4.69 -14.07 -16.29
CA PHE A 7 -5.82 -13.85 -15.38
C PHE A 7 -5.33 -13.67 -13.94
N ILE A 8 -4.33 -14.46 -13.51
CA ILE A 8 -3.72 -14.34 -12.18
C ILE A 8 -3.07 -12.96 -11.99
N TYR A 9 -2.31 -12.49 -12.98
CA TYR A 9 -1.66 -11.17 -12.89
C TYR A 9 -2.67 -10.03 -12.86
N ILE A 10 -3.76 -10.09 -13.64
CA ILE A 10 -4.82 -9.07 -13.60
C ILE A 10 -5.47 -9.05 -12.22
N VAL A 11 -5.79 -10.21 -11.64
CA VAL A 11 -6.38 -10.30 -10.31
C VAL A 11 -5.42 -9.72 -9.26
N LEU A 12 -4.13 -10.06 -9.31
CA LEU A 12 -3.12 -9.51 -8.39
C LEU A 12 -3.00 -7.98 -8.49
N ILE A 13 -2.98 -7.44 -9.71
CA ILE A 13 -2.93 -5.99 -9.94
C ILE A 13 -4.19 -5.33 -9.38
N VAL A 14 -5.39 -5.84 -9.72
CA VAL A 14 -6.66 -5.26 -9.27
C VAL A 14 -6.79 -5.31 -7.76
N PHE A 15 -6.39 -6.42 -7.13
CA PHE A 15 -6.37 -6.52 -5.68
C PHE A 15 -5.42 -5.45 -5.11
N SER A 16 -4.16 -5.36 -5.59
CA SER A 16 -3.15 -4.42 -5.10
C SER A 16 -3.59 -2.95 -5.05
N ILE A 17 -4.59 -2.55 -5.84
CA ILE A 17 -5.13 -1.18 -5.88
C ILE A 17 -5.80 -0.79 -4.55
N ALA A 18 -6.57 -1.68 -3.92
CA ALA A 18 -7.33 -1.33 -2.72
C ALA A 18 -6.45 -0.86 -1.53
N PRO A 19 -5.43 -1.61 -1.09
CA PRO A 19 -4.52 -1.14 -0.04
C PRO A 19 -3.68 0.06 -0.50
N THR A 20 -3.35 0.15 -1.79
CA THR A 20 -2.63 1.31 -2.35
C THR A 20 -3.40 2.60 -2.16
N ILE A 21 -4.69 2.62 -2.53
CA ILE A 21 -5.57 3.78 -2.36
C ILE A 21 -5.66 4.16 -0.89
N LEU A 22 -5.90 3.18 -0.01
CA LEU A 22 -5.98 3.40 1.43
C LEU A 22 -4.68 4.01 1.99
N SER A 23 -3.52 3.52 1.56
CA SER A 23 -2.22 4.07 1.98
C SER A 23 -2.02 5.52 1.54
N VAL A 24 -2.44 5.87 0.31
CA VAL A 24 -2.38 7.25 -0.19
C VAL A 24 -3.26 8.18 0.65
N PHE A 25 -4.48 7.77 0.97
CA PHE A 25 -5.37 8.54 1.84
C PHE A 25 -4.76 8.75 3.23
N LEU A 26 -4.15 7.70 3.79
CA LEU A 26 -3.50 7.77 5.09
C LEU A 26 -2.27 8.68 5.07
N ALA A 27 -1.43 8.57 4.04
CA ALA A 27 -0.28 9.43 3.82
C ALA A 27 -0.68 10.91 3.77
N ARG A 28 -1.78 11.20 3.07
CA ARG A 28 -2.34 12.54 2.95
C ARG A 28 -2.80 13.09 4.31
N LYS A 29 -3.47 12.27 5.13
CA LYS A 29 -3.88 12.65 6.49
C LYS A 29 -2.68 12.91 7.41
N GLN A 30 -1.59 12.16 7.22
CA GLN A 30 -0.39 12.23 8.04
C GLN A 30 0.65 13.26 7.57
N LYS A 31 0.34 14.10 6.56
CA LYS A 31 1.30 15.00 5.89
C LYS A 31 2.57 14.29 5.41
N ARG A 32 2.48 12.99 5.08
CA ARG A 32 3.57 12.18 4.54
C ARG A 32 3.51 12.17 3.00
N SER A 33 4.63 11.84 2.36
CA SER A 33 4.69 11.69 0.89
C SER A 33 3.71 10.63 0.40
N MET A 34 2.68 11.07 -0.33
CA MET A 34 1.65 10.23 -0.95
C MET A 34 2.25 9.29 -2.02
N TRP A 35 3.24 9.78 -2.76
CA TRP A 35 3.91 9.02 -3.82
C TRP A 35 4.64 7.80 -3.27
N ILE A 36 5.44 8.00 -2.22
CA ILE A 36 6.23 6.91 -1.62
C ILE A 36 5.29 5.89 -0.94
N ALA A 37 4.27 6.37 -0.22
CA ALA A 37 3.32 5.49 0.45
C ALA A 37 2.52 4.63 -0.54
N GLY A 38 2.00 5.23 -1.61
CA GLY A 38 1.28 4.51 -2.65
C GLY A 38 2.18 3.50 -3.38
N LEU A 39 3.37 3.91 -3.81
CA LEU A 39 4.28 3.05 -4.56
C LEU A 39 4.73 1.83 -3.74
N VAL A 40 5.14 2.04 -2.49
CA VAL A 40 5.54 0.96 -1.59
C VAL A 40 4.38 -0.01 -1.36
N THR A 41 3.18 0.50 -1.06
CA THR A 41 2.01 -0.34 -0.80
C THR A 41 1.56 -1.12 -2.05
N PHE A 42 1.71 -0.53 -3.24
CA PHE A 42 1.40 -1.17 -4.51
C PHE A 42 2.34 -2.34 -4.81
N PHE A 43 3.66 -2.13 -4.71
CA PHE A 43 4.63 -3.21 -4.87
C PHE A 43 4.43 -4.30 -3.83
N LEU A 44 4.22 -3.94 -2.55
CA LEU A 44 3.87 -4.92 -1.52
C LEU A 44 2.61 -5.68 -1.88
N GLY A 45 1.57 -5.03 -2.44
CA GLY A 45 0.32 -5.69 -2.83
C GLY A 45 0.48 -6.67 -3.99
N LEU A 46 1.40 -6.39 -4.92
CA LEU A 46 1.75 -7.28 -6.04
C LEU A 46 2.52 -8.52 -5.59
N PHE A 47 3.49 -8.37 -4.69
CA PHE A 47 4.33 -9.48 -4.23
C PHE A 47 3.69 -10.27 -3.07
N THR A 48 3.05 -9.56 -2.16
CA THR A 48 2.51 -10.10 -0.91
C THR A 48 1.26 -9.34 -0.52
N TRP A 49 0.09 -9.84 -0.93
CA TRP A 49 -1.19 -9.22 -0.57
C TRP A 49 -1.27 -8.92 0.94
N ILE A 50 -0.83 -9.84 1.79
CA ILE A 50 -0.79 -9.66 3.25
C ILE A 50 0.15 -8.52 3.69
N GLY A 51 1.29 -8.36 3.01
CA GLY A 51 2.32 -7.39 3.36
C GLY A 51 1.86 -5.95 3.17
N SER A 52 1.05 -5.68 2.14
CA SER A 52 0.48 -4.34 1.91
C SER A 52 -0.47 -3.92 3.02
N TRP A 53 -1.28 -4.86 3.54
CA TRP A 53 -2.14 -4.63 4.70
C TRP A 53 -1.35 -4.43 5.99
N ILE A 54 -0.28 -5.20 6.20
CA ILE A 54 0.61 -5.01 7.35
C ILE A 54 1.26 -3.62 7.30
N TYR A 55 1.77 -3.21 6.15
CA TYR A 55 2.36 -1.88 5.97
C TYR A 55 1.34 -0.77 6.25
N LEU A 56 0.12 -0.92 5.76
CA LEU A 56 -0.99 -0.01 6.06
C LEU A 56 -1.30 0.06 7.56
N GLY A 57 -1.35 -1.10 8.23
CA GLY A 57 -1.57 -1.19 9.66
C GLY A 57 -0.46 -0.49 10.45
N VAL A 58 0.81 -0.72 10.10
CA VAL A 58 1.95 -0.04 10.71
C VAL A 58 1.85 1.46 10.48
N MET A 59 1.54 1.88 9.26
CA MET A 59 1.41 3.30 8.93
C MET A 59 0.25 3.95 9.69
N ASN A 60 -0.82 3.23 9.98
CA ASN A 60 -1.95 3.71 10.78
C ASN A 60 -1.64 3.79 12.28
N LEU A 61 -0.88 2.83 12.82
CA LEU A 61 -0.52 2.78 14.24
C LEU A 61 0.69 3.66 14.59
N MET A 62 1.60 3.85 13.64
CA MET A 62 2.82 4.63 13.81
C MET A 62 2.75 5.86 12.90
N PRO A 63 2.06 6.93 13.34
CA PRO A 63 2.10 8.20 12.61
C PRO A 63 3.56 8.66 12.47
N PRO A 64 3.89 9.39 11.39
CA PRO A 64 5.24 9.85 11.17
C PRO A 64 5.68 10.67 12.38
N LYS A 65 6.78 10.21 13.00
CA LYS A 65 7.49 10.98 14.02
C LYS A 65 7.79 12.31 13.36
N HIS A 66 7.08 13.36 13.74
CA HIS A 66 7.44 14.70 13.32
C HIS A 66 8.88 14.84 13.81
N ALA A 67 9.83 15.03 12.90
CA ALA A 67 11.11 15.55 13.30
C ALA A 67 10.76 16.79 14.12
N ALA A 68 11.13 16.78 15.40
CA ALA A 68 10.96 17.92 16.26
C ALA A 68 11.61 19.09 15.52
N SER A 69 10.80 19.95 14.91
CA SER A 69 11.28 21.24 14.47
C SER A 69 11.34 22.07 15.74
N GLU A 70 12.53 22.09 16.32
CA GLU A 70 13.02 23.23 17.10
C GLU A 70 12.78 24.54 16.34
#